data_AF-A0A0Q4FSA7-F1
#
_entry.id   AF-A0A0Q4FSA7-F1
#
_cell.length_a   1.000
_cell.length_b   1.000
_cell.length_c   1.000
_cell.angle_alpha   90.00
_cell.angle_beta   90.00
_cell.angle_gamma   90.00
#
_symmetry.space_group_name_H-M   'P 1'
#
loop_
_entity.id
_entity.type
_entity.pdbx_description
1 polymer ?
#
loop_
_entity_poly.entity_id
_entity_poly.type
_entity_poly.pdbx_seq_one_letter_code
_entity_poly.pdbx_strand_id
1 'polypeptide(L)'
;MIAELSRLMTEQQIEIARGQVEINRQTQAMNLLKDRTALKEELFAAIKAREDEITFLGDPYGDHKPEALYALWKVENKAKVFFGEDVQSLVMKIGEQLKRRNDILMKIRHPKQKGDISMNDEATAAYSAIVELKDELGFAIDRYSSMGHIRMLD
;
A
#
# COMPACT_ATOMS: atom_id res chain seq x y z
N MET A 1 -20.86 53.89 -19.46
CA MET A 1 -21.93 53.06 -18.85
C MET A 1 -22.05 51.67 -19.48
N ILE A 2 -22.40 51.51 -20.77
CA ILE A 2 -22.52 50.17 -21.41
C ILE A 2 -21.16 49.44 -21.46
N ALA A 3 -20.09 50.12 -21.89
CA ALA A 3 -18.74 49.52 -21.94
C ALA A 3 -18.20 49.13 -20.55
N GLU A 4 -18.58 49.87 -19.51
CA GLU A 4 -18.19 49.59 -18.11
C GLU A 4 -18.88 48.32 -17.59
N LEU A 5 -20.17 48.18 -17.85
CA LEU A 5 -20.94 46.99 -17.52
C LEU A 5 -20.45 45.75 -18.27
N SER A 6 -20.11 45.90 -19.56
CA SER A 6 -19.50 44.80 -20.33
C SER A 6 -18.15 44.37 -19.74
N ARG A 7 -17.30 45.32 -19.33
CA ARG A 7 -16.01 45.02 -18.70
C ARG A 7 -16.18 44.28 -17.37
N LEU A 8 -17.08 44.76 -16.51
CA LEU A 8 -17.39 44.13 -15.21
C LEU A 8 -17.97 42.72 -15.38
N MET A 9 -18.83 42.50 -16.36
CA MET A 9 -19.32 41.15 -16.68
C MET A 9 -18.20 40.22 -17.17
N THR A 10 -17.28 40.71 -18.01
CA THR A 10 -16.13 39.91 -18.46
C THR A 10 -15.20 39.57 -17.29
N GLU A 11 -14.93 40.52 -16.39
CA GLU A 11 -14.14 40.28 -15.17
C GLU A 11 -14.79 39.22 -14.27
N GLN A 12 -16.12 39.29 -14.05
CA GLN A 12 -16.86 38.26 -13.31
C GLN A 12 -16.80 36.89 -14.00
N GLN A 13 -16.94 36.83 -15.32
CA GLN A 13 -16.86 35.57 -16.07
C GLN A 13 -15.48 34.92 -15.95
N ILE A 14 -14.40 35.72 -15.97
CA ILE A 14 -13.03 35.24 -15.77
C ILE A 14 -12.87 34.68 -14.34
N GLU A 15 -13.41 35.36 -13.33
CA GLU A 15 -13.34 34.93 -11.94
C GLU A 15 -14.11 33.62 -11.69
N ILE A 16 -15.32 33.49 -12.25
CA ILE A 16 -16.10 32.24 -12.22
C ILE A 16 -15.34 31.09 -12.88
N ALA A 17 -14.72 31.34 -14.04
CA ALA A 17 -13.93 30.33 -14.73
C ALA A 17 -12.72 29.87 -13.91
N ARG A 18 -12.01 30.79 -13.24
CA ARG A 18 -10.91 30.46 -12.31
C ARG A 18 -11.41 29.64 -11.12
N GLY A 19 -12.54 30.03 -10.54
CA GLY A 19 -13.18 29.28 -9.44
C GLY A 19 -13.53 27.85 -9.86
N GLN A 20 -14.07 27.66 -11.07
CA GLN A 20 -14.41 26.33 -11.58
C GLN A 20 -13.19 25.44 -11.80
N VAL A 21 -12.07 26.00 -12.30
CA VAL A 21 -10.81 25.27 -12.46
C VAL A 21 -10.28 24.79 -11.11
N GLU A 22 -10.32 25.66 -10.09
CA GLU A 22 -9.86 25.32 -8.75
C GLU A 22 -10.75 24.25 -8.09
N ILE A 23 -12.09 24.34 -8.23
CA ILE A 23 -13.02 23.31 -7.76
C ILE A 23 -12.71 21.96 -8.42
N ASN A 24 -12.45 21.94 -9.72
CA ASN A 24 -12.12 20.71 -10.44
C ASN A 24 -10.81 20.09 -9.93
N ARG A 25 -9.78 20.92 -9.70
CA ARG A 25 -8.50 20.48 -9.13
C ARG A 25 -8.68 19.90 -7.73
N GLN A 26 -9.42 20.58 -6.86
CA GLN A 26 -9.69 20.09 -5.50
C GLN A 26 -10.47 18.78 -5.50
N THR A 27 -11.44 18.64 -6.42
CA THR A 27 -12.22 17.41 -6.57
C THR A 27 -11.34 16.23 -7.00
N GLN A 28 -10.42 16.45 -7.97
CA GLN A 28 -9.47 15.42 -8.39
C GLN A 28 -8.53 15.02 -7.26
N ALA A 29 -7.99 15.99 -6.51
CA ALA A 29 -7.14 15.75 -5.35
C ALA A 29 -7.85 14.91 -4.27
N MET A 30 -9.13 15.22 -4.00
CA MET A 30 -9.94 14.49 -3.03
C MET A 30 -10.22 13.05 -3.47
N ASN A 31 -10.51 12.83 -4.75
CA ASN A 31 -10.70 11.48 -5.29
C ASN A 31 -9.41 10.65 -5.19
N LEU A 32 -8.27 11.22 -5.57
CA LEU A 32 -6.97 10.54 -5.43
C LEU A 32 -6.66 10.19 -3.98
N LEU A 33 -6.95 11.09 -3.03
CA LEU A 33 -6.76 10.83 -1.61
C LEU A 33 -7.62 9.67 -1.11
N LYS A 34 -8.88 9.62 -1.56
CA LYS A 34 -9.79 8.52 -1.24
C LYS A 34 -9.26 7.18 -1.77
N ASP A 35 -8.81 7.15 -3.02
CA ASP A 35 -8.26 5.95 -3.65
C ASP A 35 -6.99 5.47 -2.94
N ARG A 36 -6.09 6.39 -2.57
CA ARG A 36 -4.89 6.10 -1.77
C ARG A 36 -5.25 5.54 -0.39
N THR A 37 -6.23 6.12 0.29
CA THR A 37 -6.64 5.65 1.63
C THR A 37 -7.22 4.24 1.55
N ALA A 38 -8.08 3.96 0.57
CA ALA A 38 -8.62 2.62 0.35
C ALA A 38 -7.51 1.60 0.01
N LEU A 39 -6.53 2.01 -0.81
CA LEU A 39 -5.42 1.13 -1.18
C LEU A 39 -4.47 0.85 0.00
N LYS A 40 -4.26 1.83 0.89
CA LYS A 40 -3.52 1.63 2.16
C LYS A 40 -4.17 0.51 2.96
N GLU A 41 -5.48 0.58 3.17
CA GLU A 41 -6.22 -0.43 3.92
C GLU A 41 -6.17 -1.80 3.23
N GLU A 42 -6.35 -1.85 1.91
CA GLU A 42 -6.25 -3.08 1.09
C GLU A 42 -4.86 -3.73 1.23
N LEU A 43 -3.80 -2.92 1.24
CA LEU A 43 -2.42 -3.38 1.34
C LEU A 43 -2.08 -3.96 2.70
N PHE A 44 -2.41 -3.26 3.79
CA PHE A 44 -2.16 -3.79 5.14
C PHE A 44 -3.02 -5.02 5.45
N ALA A 45 -4.26 -5.08 4.94
CA ALA A 45 -5.10 -6.26 5.03
C ALA A 45 -4.50 -7.45 4.28
N ALA A 46 -3.97 -7.25 3.06
CA ALA A 46 -3.34 -8.31 2.27
C ALA A 46 -2.06 -8.85 2.93
N ILE A 47 -1.21 -7.95 3.45
CA ILE A 47 0.00 -8.34 4.20
C ILE A 47 -0.39 -9.19 5.42
N LYS A 48 -1.36 -8.73 6.21
CA LYS A 48 -1.83 -9.46 7.40
C LYS A 48 -2.43 -10.81 7.04
N ALA A 49 -3.28 -10.88 6.03
CA ALA A 49 -3.87 -12.14 5.56
C ALA A 49 -2.77 -13.15 5.19
N ARG A 50 -1.67 -12.69 4.58
CA ARG A 50 -0.53 -13.54 4.26
C ARG A 50 0.27 -13.95 5.50
N GLU A 51 0.47 -13.05 6.46
CA GLU A 51 1.07 -13.38 7.77
C GLU A 51 0.27 -14.47 8.50
N ASP A 52 -1.05 -14.35 8.49
CA ASP A 52 -1.98 -15.29 9.12
C ASP A 52 -1.94 -16.65 8.41
N GLU A 53 -1.98 -16.67 7.06
CA GLU A 53 -1.89 -17.89 6.26
C GLU A 53 -0.60 -18.68 6.54
N ILE A 54 0.55 -17.99 6.63
CA ILE A 54 1.84 -18.59 7.00
C ILE A 54 1.79 -19.19 8.42
N THR A 55 1.09 -18.54 9.34
CA THR A 55 1.04 -18.91 10.75
C THR A 55 0.04 -20.06 11.00
N PHE A 56 -1.10 -20.09 10.31
CA PHE A 56 -2.23 -21.00 10.56
C PHE A 56 -2.24 -22.31 9.76
N LEU A 57 -1.41 -22.51 8.73
CA LEU A 57 -1.38 -23.78 7.99
C LEU A 57 -0.87 -24.95 8.86
N GLY A 58 -1.81 -25.60 9.55
CA GLY A 58 -1.66 -26.83 10.32
C GLY A 58 -1.43 -28.09 9.47
N ASP A 59 -1.39 -27.94 8.15
CA ASP A 59 -0.90 -28.98 7.25
C ASP A 59 -0.05 -28.33 6.13
N PRO A 60 1.27 -28.54 6.09
CA PRO A 60 2.12 -28.08 4.99
C PRO A 60 1.77 -28.72 3.63
N TYR A 61 0.87 -29.72 3.61
CA TYR A 61 0.45 -30.44 2.40
C TYR A 61 -1.02 -30.26 2.04
N GLY A 62 -1.74 -29.37 2.72
CA GLY A 62 -3.11 -29.03 2.33
C GLY A 62 -3.15 -28.33 0.97
N ASP A 63 -4.04 -28.75 0.08
CA ASP A 63 -4.31 -28.16 -1.26
C ASP A 63 -4.91 -26.73 -1.18
N HIS A 64 -4.66 -25.99 -0.10
CA HIS A 64 -5.12 -24.62 0.05
C HIS A 64 -4.39 -23.74 -0.97
N LYS A 65 -5.16 -23.18 -1.90
CA LYS A 65 -4.67 -22.17 -2.83
C LYS A 65 -4.12 -20.99 -2.01
N PRO A 66 -2.97 -20.42 -2.38
CA PRO A 66 -2.37 -19.31 -1.65
C PRO A 66 -3.12 -18.00 -1.98
N GLU A 67 -4.38 -17.93 -1.55
CA GLU A 67 -5.29 -16.82 -1.83
C GLU A 67 -4.74 -15.51 -1.29
N ALA A 68 -4.11 -15.54 -0.12
CA ALA A 68 -3.48 -14.36 0.45
C ALA A 68 -2.22 -13.90 -0.32
N LEU A 69 -1.47 -14.84 -0.90
CA LEU A 69 -0.33 -14.50 -1.77
C LEU A 69 -0.80 -13.81 -3.06
N TYR A 70 -1.86 -14.33 -3.67
CA TYR A 70 -2.44 -13.72 -4.87
C TYR A 70 -3.02 -12.33 -4.58
N ALA A 71 -3.70 -12.18 -3.43
CA ALA A 71 -4.20 -10.88 -2.97
C ALA A 71 -3.05 -9.88 -2.80
N LEU A 72 -1.95 -10.26 -2.13
CA LEU A 72 -0.79 -9.40 -1.95
C LEU A 72 -0.17 -8.96 -3.30
N TRP A 73 0.01 -9.89 -4.24
CA TRP A 73 0.55 -9.57 -5.57
C TRP A 73 -0.34 -8.59 -6.36
N LYS A 74 -1.66 -8.73 -6.24
CA LYS A 74 -2.61 -7.81 -6.89
C LYS A 74 -2.49 -6.39 -6.35
N VAL A 75 -2.31 -6.24 -5.03
CA VAL A 75 -2.23 -4.94 -4.37
C VAL A 75 -0.85 -4.29 -4.58
N GLU A 76 0.22 -5.08 -4.64
CA GLU A 76 1.58 -4.62 -4.94
C GLU A 76 1.65 -3.87 -6.29
N ASN A 77 1.04 -4.42 -7.34
CA ASN A 77 1.00 -3.78 -8.67
C ASN A 77 0.27 -2.42 -8.65
N LYS A 78 -0.75 -2.28 -7.80
CA LYS A 78 -1.46 -1.01 -7.61
C LYS A 78 -0.60 -0.01 -6.82
N ALA A 79 0.17 -0.47 -5.84
CA ALA A 79 0.96 0.39 -4.96
C ALA A 79 1.94 1.28 -5.74
N LYS A 80 2.58 0.75 -6.80
CA LYS A 80 3.44 1.53 -7.69
C LYS A 80 2.74 2.75 -8.29
N VAL A 81 1.51 2.57 -8.77
CA VAL A 81 0.75 3.60 -9.48
C VAL A 81 0.30 4.71 -8.53
N PHE A 82 -0.12 4.35 -7.31
CA PHE A 82 -0.72 5.30 -6.38
C PHE A 82 0.28 5.96 -5.43
N PHE A 83 1.39 5.29 -5.12
CA PHE A 83 2.34 5.73 -4.10
C PHE A 83 3.78 5.87 -4.59
N GLY A 84 4.12 5.37 -5.78
CA GLY A 84 5.47 5.45 -6.32
C GLY A 84 6.37 4.26 -5.98
N GLU A 85 7.65 4.38 -6.35
CA GLU A 85 8.60 3.27 -6.33
C GLU A 85 9.14 2.93 -4.93
N ASP A 86 9.17 3.89 -4.01
CA ASP A 86 9.62 3.67 -2.62
C ASP A 86 8.64 2.76 -1.87
N VAL A 87 7.34 3.03 -1.97
CA VAL A 87 6.29 2.19 -1.39
C VAL A 87 6.25 0.83 -2.07
N GLN A 88 6.38 0.76 -3.40
CA GLN A 88 6.47 -0.52 -4.11
C GLN A 88 7.67 -1.35 -3.60
N SER A 89 8.83 -0.73 -3.43
CA SER A 89 10.04 -1.40 -2.94
C SER A 89 9.85 -1.98 -1.53
N LEU A 90 9.18 -1.24 -0.64
CA LEU A 90 8.87 -1.71 0.71
C LEU A 90 7.92 -2.92 0.68
N VAL A 91 6.87 -2.87 -0.15
CA VAL A 91 5.93 -4.01 -0.32
C VAL A 91 6.64 -5.24 -0.85
N MET A 92 7.53 -5.09 -1.85
CA MET A 92 8.34 -6.20 -2.38
C MET A 92 9.22 -6.83 -1.29
N LYS A 93 9.93 -6.01 -0.50
CA LYS A 93 10.77 -6.50 0.61
C LYS A 93 9.95 -7.25 1.66
N ILE A 94 8.75 -6.76 1.99
CA ILE A 94 7.83 -7.48 2.89
C ILE A 94 7.44 -8.83 2.29
N GLY A 95 7.11 -8.87 1.00
CA GLY A 95 6.81 -10.10 0.26
C GLY A 95 7.95 -11.12 0.30
N GLU A 96 9.20 -10.66 0.14
CA GLU A 96 10.40 -11.49 0.24
C GLU A 96 10.58 -12.07 1.65
N GLN A 97 10.40 -11.27 2.70
CA GLN A 97 10.50 -11.76 4.08
C GLN A 97 9.36 -12.72 4.44
N LEU A 98 8.14 -12.47 3.94
CA LEU A 98 7.01 -13.40 4.09
C LEU A 98 7.30 -14.74 3.42
N LYS A 99 7.86 -14.72 2.21
CA LYS A 99 8.30 -15.94 1.52
C LYS A 99 9.39 -16.66 2.31
N ARG A 100 10.42 -15.95 2.75
CA ARG A 100 11.52 -16.51 3.56
C ARG A 100 11.01 -17.16 4.84
N ARG A 101 10.15 -16.46 5.59
CA ARG A 101 9.52 -16.98 6.81
C ARG A 101 8.72 -18.24 6.53
N ASN A 102 7.93 -18.26 5.46
CA ASN A 102 7.18 -19.44 5.04
C ASN A 102 8.11 -20.63 4.72
N ASP A 103 9.15 -20.41 3.92
CA ASP A 103 10.09 -21.46 3.52
C ASP A 103 10.82 -22.09 4.72
N ILE A 104 11.17 -21.28 5.73
CA ILE A 104 11.78 -21.75 6.99
C ILE A 104 10.76 -22.56 7.82
N LEU A 105 9.55 -22.04 8.00
CA LEU A 105 8.51 -22.72 8.77
C LEU A 105 8.10 -24.06 8.13
N MET A 106 8.07 -24.14 6.80
CA MET A 106 7.83 -25.39 6.08
C MET A 106 8.91 -26.44 6.36
N LYS A 107 10.17 -26.04 6.48
CA LYS A 107 11.28 -26.95 6.85
C LYS A 107 11.14 -27.43 8.30
N ILE A 108 10.82 -26.51 9.22
CA ILE A 108 10.61 -26.84 10.65
C ILE A 108 9.45 -27.82 10.84
N ARG A 109 8.35 -27.64 10.08
CA ARG A 109 7.16 -28.50 10.14
C ARG A 109 7.35 -29.86 9.45
N HIS A 110 8.44 -30.06 8.71
CA HIS A 110 8.64 -31.27 7.93
C HIS A 110 8.92 -32.48 8.86
N PRO A 111 8.14 -33.58 8.80
CA PRO A 111 8.20 -34.67 9.78
C PRO A 111 9.54 -35.42 9.85
N LYS A 112 10.42 -35.23 8.86
CA LYS A 112 11.78 -35.81 8.81
C LYS A 112 12.91 -34.84 9.19
N GLN A 113 12.62 -33.55 9.35
CA GLN A 113 13.58 -32.55 9.81
C GLN A 113 13.15 -32.12 11.21
N LYS A 114 13.87 -32.57 12.25
CA LYS A 114 13.72 -31.93 13.56
C LYS A 114 14.19 -30.48 13.38
N GLY A 115 13.30 -29.51 13.55
CA GLY A 115 13.66 -28.10 13.47
C GLY A 115 14.80 -27.80 14.43
N ASP A 116 15.95 -27.41 13.89
CA ASP A 116 17.07 -26.94 14.70
C ASP A 116 16.71 -25.57 15.31
N ILE A 117 17.24 -25.28 16.51
CA ILE A 117 17.05 -23.99 17.21
C ILE A 117 17.37 -22.81 16.28
N SER A 118 18.41 -22.95 15.45
CA SER A 118 18.80 -21.96 14.43
C SER A 118 17.69 -21.60 13.44
N MET A 119 16.82 -22.56 13.07
CA MET A 119 15.73 -22.29 12.13
C MET A 119 14.59 -21.49 12.78
N ASN A 120 14.34 -21.71 14.07
CA ASN A 120 13.36 -20.89 14.81
C ASN A 120 13.86 -19.45 14.97
N ASP A 121 15.16 -19.26 15.24
CA ASP A 121 15.77 -17.93 15.31
C ASP A 121 15.69 -17.20 13.96
N GLU A 122 15.92 -17.91 12.85
CA GLU A 122 15.75 -17.34 11.50
C GLU A 122 14.29 -16.98 11.19
N ALA A 123 13.32 -17.80 11.60
CA ALA A 123 11.91 -17.50 11.42
C ALA A 123 11.48 -16.27 12.24
N THR A 124 11.99 -16.15 13.47
CA THR A 124 11.81 -14.98 14.33
C THR A 124 12.45 -13.74 13.73
N ALA A 125 13.69 -13.83 13.23
CA ALA A 125 14.38 -12.70 12.59
C ALA A 125 13.65 -12.21 11.34
N ALA A 126 13.15 -13.13 10.50
CA ALA A 126 12.32 -12.77 9.35
C ALA A 126 11.01 -12.08 9.77
N TYR A 127 10.39 -12.53 10.86
CA TYR A 127 9.21 -11.87 11.42
C TYR A 127 9.51 -10.45 11.93
N SER A 128 10.59 -10.27 12.69
CA SER A 128 11.03 -8.94 13.15
C SER A 128 11.27 -7.98 11.98
N ALA A 129 11.92 -8.44 10.91
CA ALA A 129 12.12 -7.63 9.71
C ALA A 129 10.80 -7.24 9.03
N ILE A 130 9.79 -8.13 9.01
CA ILE A 130 8.45 -7.81 8.49
C ILE A 130 7.79 -6.69 9.30
N VAL A 131 7.92 -6.72 10.64
CA VAL A 131 7.36 -5.70 11.52
C VAL A 131 8.01 -4.33 11.23
N GLU A 132 9.34 -4.27 11.18
CA GLU A 132 10.08 -3.04 10.87
C GLU A 132 9.70 -2.47 9.49
N LEU A 133 9.64 -3.33 8.47
CA LEU A 133 9.25 -2.92 7.12
C LEU A 133 7.79 -2.44 7.04
N LYS A 134 6.88 -3.00 7.85
CA LYS A 134 5.48 -2.53 7.94
C LYS A 134 5.40 -1.14 8.55
N ASP A 135 6.22 -0.84 9.55
CA ASP A 135 6.29 0.49 10.15
C ASP A 135 6.83 1.51 9.13
N GLU A 136 7.93 1.19 8.44
CA GLU A 136 8.47 2.01 7.34
C GLU A 136 7.45 2.24 6.23
N LEU A 137 6.70 1.20 5.85
CA LEU A 137 5.63 1.27 4.86
C LEU A 137 4.51 2.21 5.32
N GLY A 138 4.13 2.15 6.60
CA GLY A 138 3.15 3.05 7.19
C GLY A 138 3.57 4.51 7.06
N PHE A 139 4.80 4.82 7.46
CA PHE A 139 5.36 6.17 7.33
C PHE A 139 5.44 6.62 5.87
N ALA A 140 5.89 5.74 4.96
CA ALA A 140 6.01 6.07 3.55
C ALA A 140 4.65 6.42 2.93
N ILE A 141 3.62 5.60 3.17
CA ILE A 141 2.25 5.82 2.66
C ILE A 141 1.63 7.10 3.23
N ASP A 142 1.87 7.40 4.50
CA ASP A 142 1.32 8.60 5.14
C ASP A 142 1.83 9.90 4.49
N ARG A 143 3.06 9.90 3.94
CA ARG A 143 3.57 11.04 3.14
C ARG A 143 2.68 11.33 1.93
N TYR A 144 2.28 10.28 1.21
CA TYR A 144 1.45 10.38 0.00
C TYR A 144 -0.04 10.58 0.30
N SER A 145 -0.45 10.36 1.54
CA SER A 145 -1.84 10.46 2.00
C SER A 145 -2.15 11.82 2.65
N SER A 146 -1.27 12.82 2.46
CA SER A 146 -1.49 14.19 2.91
C SER A 146 -1.95 15.08 1.75
N MET A 147 -2.96 15.92 2.00
CA MET A 147 -3.40 16.97 1.06
C MET A 147 -2.27 17.93 0.67
N GLY A 148 -1.26 18.10 1.52
CA GLY A 148 -0.07 18.90 1.23
C GLY A 148 0.80 18.31 0.12
N HIS A 149 0.93 16.99 0.05
CA HIS A 149 1.71 16.32 -1.00
C HIS A 149 0.98 16.30 -2.34
N ILE A 150 -0.35 16.23 -2.32
CA ILE A 150 -1.17 16.24 -3.54
C ILE A 150 -1.16 17.62 -4.22
N ARG A 151 -1.12 18.71 -3.43
CA ARG A 151 -1.03 20.09 -3.96
C ARG A 151 0.34 20.46 -4.54
N MET A 152 1.40 19.72 -4.22
CA MET A 152 2.76 19.97 -4.73
C MET A 152 3.08 19.23 -6.05
N LEU A 153 2.16 18.39 -6.54
CA LEU A 153 2.27 17.71 -7.83
C LEU A 153 1.71 18.53 -9.00
N ASP A 154 1.37 19.81 -8.75
CA ASP A 154 1.05 20.82 -9.77
C ASP A 154 2.30 21.48 -10.36
#